data_AF-A0A0F9HD51-F1
#
_entry.id   AF-A0A0F9HD51-F1
#
_cell.length_a   1.000
_cell.length_b   1.000
_cell.length_c   1.000
_cell.angle_alpha   90.00
_cell.angle_beta   90.00
_cell.angle_gamma   90.00
#
_symmetry.space_group_name_H-M   'P 1'
#
loop_
_entity.id
_entity.type
_entity.pdbx_description
1 polymer ?
#
loop_
_entity_poly.entity_id
_entity_poly.type
_entity_poly.pdbx_seq_one_letter_code
_entity_poly.pdbx_strand_id
1 'polypeptide(L)'
;IKPAVVMVDPIYKTISGNILDPNHVREVCDQIDIMLSEFEVSIVFAHHARKSAISEDSSFDLGSDDMLGAAVFSYWADTVVKIVKTGEKGNEVGLTLNFDIIRHAEDLIEPKEVVFNRDDLMFHEGESLIHVK
;
A
#
# COMPACT_ATOMS: atom_id res chain seq x y z
N ILE A 1 -17.21 17.45 -13.84
CA ILE A 1 -15.83 17.19 -13.35
C ILE A 1 -15.38 15.90 -14.02
N LYS A 2 -14.16 15.84 -14.57
CA LYS A 2 -13.52 14.61 -15.06
C LYS A 2 -12.36 14.31 -14.10
N PRO A 3 -12.50 13.35 -13.17
CA PRO A 3 -11.44 13.07 -12.22
C PRO A 3 -10.24 12.47 -12.95
N ALA A 4 -9.02 12.89 -12.59
CA ALA A 4 -7.80 12.23 -13.06
C ALA A 4 -7.41 11.04 -12.16
N VAL A 5 -7.87 11.05 -10.90
CA VAL A 5 -7.54 10.04 -9.89
C VAL A 5 -8.79 9.58 -9.16
N VAL A 6 -8.92 8.27 -8.97
CA VAL A 6 -9.94 7.63 -8.13
C VAL A 6 -9.24 6.95 -6.95
N MET A 7 -9.65 7.30 -5.73
CA MET A 7 -9.11 6.72 -4.50
C MET A 7 -10.12 5.78 -3.84
N VAL A 8 -9.70 4.56 -3.51
CA VAL A 8 -10.54 3.55 -2.85
C VAL A 8 -9.91 3.14 -1.52
N ASP A 9 -10.56 3.49 -0.41
CA ASP A 9 -10.05 3.19 0.92
C ASP A 9 -11.15 2.56 1.82
N PRO A 10 -11.03 1.29 2.22
CA PRO A 10 -10.10 0.26 1.75
C PRO A 10 -10.71 -0.63 0.64
N ILE A 11 -9.87 -1.18 -0.23
CA ILE A 11 -10.29 -1.97 -1.41
C ILE A 11 -11.13 -3.21 -1.03
N TYR A 12 -10.91 -3.80 0.14
CA TYR A 12 -11.64 -5.02 0.52
C TYR A 12 -13.15 -4.79 0.65
N LYS A 13 -13.61 -3.55 0.87
CA LYS A 13 -15.04 -3.22 0.97
C LYS A 13 -15.75 -3.17 -0.37
N THR A 14 -15.01 -3.14 -1.48
CA THR A 14 -15.59 -3.15 -2.84
C THR A 14 -15.73 -4.56 -3.40
N ILE A 15 -15.17 -5.57 -2.71
CA ILE A 15 -15.26 -6.97 -3.11
C ILE A 15 -16.54 -7.55 -2.48
N SER A 16 -17.51 -7.92 -3.32
CA SER A 16 -18.76 -8.55 -2.88
C SER A 16 -18.59 -10.01 -2.44
N GLY A 17 -17.48 -10.64 -2.79
CA GLY A 17 -17.14 -12.02 -2.48
C GLY A 17 -16.09 -12.18 -1.37
N ASN A 18 -15.51 -13.37 -1.31
CA ASN A 18 -14.40 -13.67 -0.42
C ASN A 18 -13.09 -13.07 -0.96
N ILE A 19 -12.50 -12.08 -0.29
CA ILE A 19 -11.18 -11.51 -0.63
C ILE A 19 -10.04 -12.53 -0.57
N LEU A 20 -10.21 -13.64 0.15
CA LEU A 20 -9.22 -14.71 0.15
C LEU A 20 -9.32 -15.61 -1.09
N ASP A 21 -10.38 -15.46 -1.89
CA ASP A 21 -10.55 -16.15 -3.16
C ASP A 21 -9.99 -15.27 -4.30
N PRO A 22 -8.91 -15.70 -4.97
CA PRO A 22 -8.32 -14.94 -6.07
C PRO A 22 -9.28 -14.63 -7.22
N ASN A 23 -10.33 -15.42 -7.42
CA ASN A 23 -11.29 -15.19 -8.51
C ASN A 23 -12.13 -13.94 -8.26
N HIS A 24 -12.64 -13.75 -7.03
CA HIS A 24 -13.39 -12.53 -6.69
C HIS A 24 -12.50 -11.29 -6.71
N VAL A 25 -11.21 -11.43 -6.40
CA VAL A 25 -10.25 -10.31 -6.51
C VAL A 25 -10.01 -9.95 -7.97
N ARG A 26 -9.85 -10.95 -8.86
CA ARG A 26 -9.71 -10.74 -10.31
C ARG A 26 -10.92 -10.05 -10.92
N GLU A 27 -12.14 -10.44 -10.53
CA GLU A 27 -13.36 -9.77 -11.01
C GLU A 27 -13.32 -8.26 -10.74
N VAL A 28 -12.82 -7.84 -9.57
CA VAL A 28 -12.66 -6.41 -9.27
C VAL A 28 -11.55 -5.78 -10.09
N CYS A 29 -10.41 -6.43 -10.28
CA CYS A 29 -9.35 -5.94 -11.18
C CYS A 29 -9.88 -5.74 -12.61
N ASP A 30 -10.63 -6.70 -13.15
CA ASP A 30 -11.19 -6.62 -14.50
C ASP A 30 -12.16 -5.43 -14.65
N GLN A 31 -13.00 -5.17 -13.63
CA GLN A 31 -13.88 -3.99 -13.62
C GLN A 31 -13.08 -2.69 -13.55
N ILE A 32 -11.99 -2.69 -12.79
CA ILE A 32 -11.09 -1.56 -12.72
C ILE A 32 -10.41 -1.32 -14.08
N ASP A 33 -9.94 -2.36 -14.76
CA ASP A 33 -9.29 -2.24 -16.07
C ASP A 33 -10.22 -1.63 -17.12
N ILE A 34 -11.51 -2.01 -17.10
CA ILE A 34 -12.53 -1.36 -17.92
C ILE A 34 -12.59 0.14 -17.61
N MET A 35 -12.65 0.51 -16.34
CA MET A 35 -12.69 1.91 -15.91
C MET A 35 -11.43 2.70 -16.32
N LEU A 36 -10.25 2.11 -16.19
CA LEU A 36 -8.98 2.71 -16.64
C LEU A 36 -9.01 2.98 -18.15
N SER A 37 -9.50 2.02 -18.93
CA SER A 37 -9.55 2.11 -20.40
C SER A 37 -10.60 3.08 -20.92
N GLU A 38 -11.76 3.19 -20.27
CA GLU A 38 -12.87 4.04 -20.71
C GLU A 38 -12.71 5.50 -20.29
N PHE A 39 -12.13 5.74 -19.11
CA PHE A 39 -12.13 7.06 -18.48
C PHE A 39 -10.75 7.71 -18.36
N GLU A 40 -9.67 7.01 -18.75
CA GLU A 40 -8.28 7.51 -18.69
C GLU A 40 -7.92 8.05 -17.30
N VAL A 41 -8.28 7.31 -16.25
CA VAL A 41 -8.03 7.68 -14.84
C VAL A 41 -6.88 6.87 -14.26
N SER A 42 -6.27 7.37 -13.19
CA SER A 42 -5.39 6.57 -12.31
C SER A 42 -6.15 6.11 -11.07
N ILE A 43 -5.83 4.92 -10.57
CA ILE A 43 -6.47 4.36 -9.38
C ILE A 43 -5.44 4.14 -8.29
N VAL A 44 -5.80 4.59 -7.09
CA VAL A 44 -5.02 4.38 -5.87
C VAL A 44 -5.94 3.73 -4.84
N PHE A 45 -5.47 2.67 -4.19
CA PHE A 45 -6.28 2.01 -3.16
C PHE A 45 -5.48 1.54 -1.97
N ALA A 46 -6.12 1.54 -0.81
CA ALA A 46 -5.55 1.02 0.42
C ALA A 46 -5.89 -0.48 0.56
N HIS A 47 -4.85 -1.30 0.70
CA HIS A 47 -4.96 -2.72 1.01
C HIS A 47 -4.41 -3.00 2.40
N HIS A 48 -5.19 -3.69 3.24
CA HIS A 48 -4.75 -4.08 4.58
C HIS A 48 -4.07 -5.45 4.55
N ALA A 49 -2.84 -5.54 5.06
CA ALA A 49 -2.15 -6.82 5.26
C ALA A 49 -2.88 -7.66 6.33
N ARG A 50 -2.76 -9.00 6.26
CA ARG A 50 -3.36 -9.89 7.27
C ARG A 50 -2.70 -9.69 8.64
N LYS A 51 -3.50 -9.81 9.69
CA LYS A 51 -3.08 -9.67 11.11
C LYS A 51 -1.95 -10.63 11.53
N SER A 52 -1.73 -11.73 10.82
CA SER A 52 -0.66 -12.72 11.10
C SER A 52 0.75 -12.26 10.76
N ALA A 53 0.93 -11.20 9.97
CA ALA A 53 2.24 -10.58 9.69
C ALA A 53 2.69 -9.62 10.81
N ILE A 54 1.83 -9.38 11.81
CA ILE A 54 2.04 -8.43 12.90
C ILE A 54 2.15 -9.22 14.21
N SER A 55 3.22 -10.00 14.38
CA SER A 55 3.59 -10.57 15.69
C SER A 55 4.82 -9.87 16.24
N GLU A 56 4.68 -9.32 17.45
CA GLU A 56 5.61 -8.38 18.13
C GLU A 56 7.02 -8.90 18.44
N ASP A 57 7.35 -10.17 18.18
CA ASP A 57 8.66 -10.75 18.57
C ASP A 57 9.45 -11.42 17.43
N SER A 58 8.90 -11.45 16.21
CA SER A 58 9.64 -11.84 15.01
C SER A 58 8.80 -11.49 13.78
N SER A 59 9.00 -10.28 13.25
CA SER A 59 8.50 -9.94 11.93
C SER A 59 9.25 -10.79 10.91
N PHE A 60 8.70 -11.94 10.55
CA PHE A 60 9.04 -12.57 9.28
C PHE A 60 8.48 -11.66 8.19
N ASP A 61 9.33 -10.79 7.66
CA ASP A 61 9.01 -9.96 6.49
C ASP A 61 8.94 -10.89 5.28
N LEU A 62 7.72 -11.32 4.95
CA LEU A 62 7.46 -12.17 3.79
C LEU A 62 7.25 -11.34 2.51
N GLY A 63 7.53 -10.03 2.54
CA GLY A 63 7.44 -9.16 1.36
C GLY A 63 6.04 -9.17 0.74
N SER A 64 5.95 -9.58 -0.52
CA SER A 64 4.68 -9.72 -1.26
C SER A 64 3.79 -10.87 -0.80
N ASP A 65 4.34 -11.85 -0.07
CA ASP A 65 3.59 -13.01 0.40
C ASP A 65 2.70 -12.70 1.63
N ASP A 66 2.91 -11.54 2.28
CA ASP A 66 1.97 -10.99 3.28
C ASP A 66 0.59 -10.66 2.68
N MET A 67 0.51 -10.57 1.35
CA MET A 67 -0.73 -10.39 0.60
C MET A 67 -1.45 -11.71 0.31
N LEU A 68 -1.20 -12.84 1.00
CA LEU A 68 -1.89 -14.11 0.70
C LEU A 68 -3.43 -13.98 0.72
N GLY A 69 -4.06 -14.18 -0.45
CA GLY A 69 -5.46 -13.86 -0.80
C GLY A 69 -5.60 -12.71 -1.80
N ALA A 70 -4.69 -11.74 -1.70
CA ALA A 70 -4.53 -10.52 -2.48
C ALA A 70 -3.24 -10.46 -3.33
N ALA A 71 -2.50 -11.56 -3.47
CA ALA A 71 -1.36 -11.67 -4.41
C ALA A 71 -1.76 -11.31 -5.85
N VAL A 72 -3.04 -11.43 -6.19
CA VAL A 72 -3.58 -10.91 -7.45
C VAL A 72 -3.27 -9.42 -7.61
N PHE A 73 -3.40 -8.60 -6.56
CA PHE A 73 -3.07 -7.19 -6.62
C PHE A 73 -1.58 -6.93 -6.83
N SER A 74 -0.67 -7.75 -6.27
CA SER A 74 0.77 -7.57 -6.53
C SER A 74 1.12 -7.90 -7.98
N TYR A 75 0.47 -8.90 -8.59
CA TYR A 75 0.65 -9.21 -10.00
C TYR A 75 -0.07 -8.27 -10.97
N TRP A 76 -1.11 -7.58 -10.52
CA TRP A 76 -1.92 -6.70 -11.35
C TRP A 76 -1.49 -5.23 -11.25
N ALA A 77 -1.14 -4.74 -10.05
CA ALA A 77 -0.80 -3.34 -9.85
C ALA A 77 0.52 -2.95 -10.54
N ASP A 78 0.52 -1.76 -11.11
CA ASP A 78 1.73 -1.13 -11.67
C ASP A 78 2.71 -0.70 -10.59
N THR A 79 2.20 -0.31 -9.43
CA THR A 79 3.01 0.13 -8.28
C THR A 79 2.40 -0.37 -6.98
N VAL A 80 3.26 -0.89 -6.10
CA VAL A 80 2.90 -1.26 -4.73
C VAL A 80 3.83 -0.53 -3.77
N VAL A 81 3.24 0.25 -2.87
CA VAL A 81 3.95 0.95 -1.79
C VAL A 81 3.60 0.29 -0.46
N LYS A 82 4.55 -0.38 0.16
CA LYS A 82 4.42 -0.97 1.50
C LYS A 82 4.85 0.06 2.54
N ILE A 83 3.97 0.35 3.49
CA ILE A 83 4.24 1.27 4.61
C ILE A 83 4.60 0.45 5.84
N VAL A 84 5.80 0.66 6.39
CA VAL A 84 6.28 -0.02 7.60
C VAL A 84 6.53 1.00 8.70
N LYS A 85 5.99 0.75 9.89
CA LYS A 85 6.28 1.58 11.07
C LYS A 85 7.66 1.23 11.62
N THR A 86 8.53 2.22 11.73
CA THR A 86 9.90 2.05 12.24
C THR A 86 10.06 2.46 13.71
N GLY A 87 9.18 3.34 14.20
CA GLY A 87 9.24 3.82 15.58
C GLY A 87 8.16 4.84 15.91
N GLU A 88 8.12 5.27 17.16
CA GLU A 88 7.20 6.29 17.63
C GLU A 88 7.79 7.06 18.81
N LYS A 89 7.60 8.37 18.81
CA LYS A 89 7.96 9.25 19.94
C LYS A 89 6.92 10.35 20.09
N GLY A 90 6.11 10.24 21.13
CA GLY A 90 4.99 11.18 21.33
C GLY A 90 4.02 11.13 20.15
N ASN A 91 3.84 12.26 19.47
CA ASN A 91 2.94 12.38 18.32
C ASN A 91 3.61 12.11 16.97
N GLU A 92 4.91 11.83 16.96
CA GLU A 92 5.67 11.53 15.76
C GLU A 92 5.78 10.01 15.56
N VAL A 93 5.39 9.53 14.39
CA VAL A 93 5.49 8.13 13.97
C VAL A 93 6.46 8.03 12.81
N GLY A 94 7.56 7.32 13.01
CA GLY A 94 8.51 7.01 11.94
C GLY A 94 7.95 5.94 11.03
N LEU A 95 8.01 6.17 9.72
CA LEU A 95 7.52 5.27 8.69
C LEU A 95 8.56 5.13 7.58
N THR A 96 8.68 3.92 7.03
CA THR A 96 9.42 3.65 5.79
C THR A 96 8.42 3.28 4.70
N LEU A 97 8.55 3.93 3.55
CA LEU A 97 7.81 3.64 2.32
C LEU A 97 8.69 2.79 1.43
N ASN A 98 8.36 1.50 1.31
CA ASN A 98 9.04 0.57 0.41
C ASN A 98 8.29 0.47 -0.91
N PHE A 99 9.01 0.54 -2.02
CA PHE A 99 8.46 0.47 -3.38
C PHE A 99 8.64 -0.95 -3.94
N ASP A 100 7.89 -1.90 -3.37
CA ASP A 100 8.04 -3.33 -3.64
C ASP A 100 7.81 -3.71 -5.11
N ILE A 101 6.92 -2.98 -5.79
CA ILE A 101 6.61 -3.17 -7.22
C ILE A 101 6.57 -1.81 -7.88
N ILE A 102 7.30 -1.66 -8.99
CA ILE A 102 7.39 -0.45 -9.82
C ILE A 102 7.63 -0.84 -11.29
N ARG A 103 6.57 -1.29 -11.98
CA ARG A 103 6.69 -1.94 -13.30
C ARG A 103 7.23 -1.05 -14.41
N HIS A 104 6.95 0.25 -14.32
CA HIS A 104 7.25 1.24 -15.36
C HIS A 104 8.34 2.23 -14.94
N ALA A 105 8.98 2.03 -13.78
CA ALA A 105 10.07 2.89 -13.36
C ALA A 105 11.34 2.55 -14.16
N GLU A 106 12.05 3.57 -14.65
CA GLU A 106 13.33 3.39 -15.33
C GLU A 106 14.42 2.92 -14.36
N ASP A 107 14.37 3.43 -13.12
CA ASP A 107 15.30 3.14 -12.05
C ASP A 107 14.58 2.55 -10.83
N LEU A 108 15.35 1.81 -10.03
CA LEU A 108 14.89 1.39 -8.71
C LEU A 108 14.65 2.62 -7.83
N ILE A 109 13.52 2.63 -7.13
CA ILE A 109 13.19 3.68 -6.17
C ILE A 109 13.61 3.18 -4.79
N GLU A 110 14.61 3.83 -4.21
CA GLU A 110 15.04 3.56 -2.84
C GLU A 110 13.91 3.83 -1.84
N PRO A 111 13.82 3.05 -0.74
CA PRO A 111 12.86 3.30 0.31
C PRO A 111 12.96 4.74 0.84
N LYS A 112 11.80 5.34 1.13
CA LYS A 112 11.72 6.70 1.68
C LYS A 112 11.34 6.67 3.15
N GLU A 113 12.13 7.35 3.97
CA GLU A 113 11.82 7.57 5.38
C GLU A 113 11.00 8.85 5.53
N VAL A 114 9.88 8.75 6.24
CA VAL A 114 8.98 9.87 6.53
C VAL A 114 8.53 9.83 7.98
N VAL A 115 8.21 10.99 8.53
CA VAL A 115 7.60 11.13 9.86
C VAL A 115 6.17 11.57 9.70
N PHE A 116 5.23 10.76 10.22
CA PHE A 116 3.83 11.15 10.34
C PHE A 116 3.60 11.85 11.68
N ASN A 117 3.08 13.07 11.64
CA ASN A 117 2.76 13.83 12.84
C ASN A 117 1.24 13.79 13.10
N ARG A 118 0.86 13.33 14.30
CA ARG A 118 -0.56 13.19 14.69
C ARG A 118 -1.25 14.52 15.00
N ASP A 119 -0.49 15.58 15.25
CA ASP A 119 -1.04 16.90 15.56
C ASP A 119 -1.55 17.61 14.30
N ASP A 120 -0.85 17.45 13.17
CA ASP A 120 -1.21 18.07 11.89
C ASP A 120 -1.74 17.07 10.84
N LEU A 121 -1.63 15.76 11.09
CA LEU A 121 -1.99 14.68 10.18
C LEU A 121 -1.20 14.71 8.86
N MET A 122 0.02 15.25 8.88
CA MET A 122 0.88 15.39 7.71
C MET A 122 2.12 14.48 7.78
N PHE A 123 2.69 14.19 6.61
CA PHE A 123 3.98 13.53 6.46
C PHE A 123 5.08 14.57 6.23
N HIS A 124 6.19 14.40 6.93
CA HIS A 124 7.38 15.24 6.83
C HIS A 124 8.56 14.38 6.34
N GLU A 125 9.44 14.93 5.49
CA GLU A 125 10.64 14.23 5.04
C GLU A 125 11.55 13.88 6.23
N GLY A 126 12.03 12.64 6.27
CA GLY A 126 12.80 12.08 7.38
C GLY A 126 14.24 12.61 7.52
N GLU A 127 14.57 13.82 7.03
CA GLU A 127 15.92 14.38 7.21
C GLU A 127 16.25 14.72 8.67
N SER A 128 15.33 14.52 9.59
CA SER A 128 15.56 14.66 11.02
C SER A 128 14.62 13.74 11.80
N LEU A 129 15.19 12.97 12.74
CA LEU A 129 14.52 12.22 13.81
C LEU A 129 14.04 10.81 13.36
N ILE A 130 14.44 9.67 13.94
CA ILE A 130 14.96 9.36 15.28
C ILE A 130 15.85 8.11 15.14
N HIS A 131 17.16 8.21 15.41
CA HIS A 131 17.95 7.03 15.74
C HIS A 131 17.52 6.55 17.13
N VAL A 132 16.57 5.61 17.18
CA VAL A 132 16.40 4.81 18.40
C VAL A 132 17.43 3.69 18.30
N LYS A 133 18.40 3.73 19.22
CA LYS A 133 19.36 2.65 19.47
C LYS A 133 18.65 1.36 19.85
#